data_AF-A0A7K1TFK3-F1
#
_entry.id   AF-A0A7K1TFK3-F1
#
_cell.length_a   1.000
_cell.length_b   1.000
_cell.length_c   1.000
_cell.angle_alpha   90.00
_cell.angle_beta   90.00
_cell.angle_gamma   90.00
#
_symmetry.space_group_name_H-M   'P 1'
#
loop_
_entity.id
_entity.type
_entity.pdbx_description
1 polymer ?
#
loop_
_entity_poly.entity_id
_entity_poly.type
_entity_poly.pdbx_seq_one_letter_code
_entity_poly.pdbx_strand_id
1 'polypeptide(L)'
;MNLHLLLARHPSANGCTLGELSLNGKFFCYTLEDVVRPAGQVVAGETAIPAGRYPVTIERSPSFRLLTPRLGGAVASRGILIHPGNGPKDTRGCILVGFAKLPSNIKIYQSQEAFQALMGQLLDATTIDLTIR
;
A
#
# COMPACT_ATOMS: atom_id res chain seq x y z
N MET A 1 -14.96 -1.79 -15.08
CA MET A 1 -15.22 -0.50 -14.38
C MET A 1 -13.89 0.12 -13.97
N ASN A 2 -13.77 1.45 -13.93
CA ASN A 2 -12.59 2.10 -13.35
C ASN A 2 -12.68 2.05 -11.82
N LEU A 3 -11.60 1.67 -11.15
CA LEU A 3 -11.52 1.57 -9.71
C LEU A 3 -10.48 2.55 -9.17
N HIS A 4 -10.95 3.52 -8.39
CA HIS A 4 -10.09 4.52 -7.76
C HIS A 4 -9.77 4.10 -6.33
N LEU A 5 -8.49 3.94 -6.05
CA LEU A 5 -7.93 3.70 -4.73
C LEU A 5 -7.47 5.03 -4.15
N LEU A 6 -7.83 5.27 -2.89
CA LEU A 6 -7.32 6.38 -2.11
C LEU A 6 -6.63 5.86 -0.86
N LEU A 7 -5.33 6.09 -0.74
CA LEU A 7 -4.58 5.91 0.51
C LEU A 7 -4.43 7.28 1.17
N ALA A 8 -5.09 7.48 2.31
CA ALA A 8 -4.94 8.65 3.15
C ALA A 8 -3.99 8.32 4.32
N ARG A 9 -2.83 8.94 4.37
CA ARG A 9 -1.83 8.72 5.41
C ARG A 9 -2.16 9.51 6.67
N HIS A 10 -1.88 8.90 7.81
CA HIS A 10 -1.69 9.61 9.06
C HIS A 10 -0.24 10.12 9.15
N PRO A 11 0.06 11.08 10.05
CA PRO A 11 1.44 11.46 10.33
C PRO A 11 2.29 10.24 10.72
N SER A 12 3.51 10.15 10.18
CA SER A 12 4.42 9.07 10.55
C SER A 12 4.71 9.12 12.05
N ALA A 13 4.63 7.95 12.69
CA ALA A 13 4.89 7.79 14.11
C ALA A 13 5.52 6.41 14.35
N ASN A 14 6.33 6.30 15.41
CA ASN A 14 6.89 5.02 15.86
C ASN A 14 7.64 4.23 14.75
N GLY A 15 8.26 4.94 13.80
CA GLY A 15 9.03 4.33 12.72
C GLY A 15 8.21 3.79 11.55
N CYS A 16 6.92 4.14 11.43
CA CYS A 16 6.10 3.79 10.27
C CYS A 16 5.06 4.88 9.95
N THR A 17 4.34 4.67 8.86
CA THR A 17 3.21 5.51 8.45
C THR A 17 1.98 4.63 8.32
N LEU A 18 1.02 4.80 9.22
CA LEU A 18 -0.30 4.19 9.02
C LEU A 18 -1.14 5.03 8.06
N GLY A 19 -2.11 4.39 7.43
CA GLY A 19 -3.13 5.07 6.66
C GLY A 19 -4.40 4.25 6.53
N GLU A 20 -5.30 4.77 5.71
CA GLU A 20 -6.58 4.16 5.38
C GLU A 20 -6.69 4.09 3.86
N LEU A 21 -6.96 2.89 3.35
CA LEU A 21 -7.25 2.66 1.94
C LEU A 21 -8.76 2.68 1.75
N SER A 22 -9.22 3.48 0.80
CA SER A 22 -10.61 3.53 0.34
C SER A 22 -10.72 3.11 -1.12
N LEU A 23 -11.79 2.40 -1.45
CA LEU A 23 -12.16 2.05 -2.82
C LEU A 23 -13.37 2.88 -3.24
N ASN A 24 -13.23 3.69 -4.29
CA ASN A 24 -14.27 4.59 -4.78
C ASN A 24 -14.91 5.43 -3.67
N GLY A 25 -14.08 5.95 -2.75
CA GLY A 25 -14.49 6.82 -1.65
C GLY A 25 -15.06 6.11 -0.41
N LYS A 26 -15.15 4.78 -0.41
CA LYS A 26 -15.55 4.00 0.77
C LYS A 26 -14.35 3.39 1.46
N PHE A 27 -14.23 3.56 2.77
CA PHE A 27 -13.20 2.90 3.57
C PHE A 27 -13.21 1.40 3.28
N PHE A 28 -12.02 0.84 3.07
CA PHE A 28 -11.83 -0.57 2.77
C PHE A 28 -10.96 -1.25 3.81
N CYS A 29 -9.75 -0.74 4.06
CA CYS A 29 -8.83 -1.32 5.04
C CYS A 29 -7.82 -0.30 5.58
N TYR A 30 -7.04 -0.69 6.57
CA TYR A 30 -5.87 0.06 7.04
C TYR A 30 -4.63 -0.30 6.22
N THR A 31 -3.69 0.65 6.15
CA THR A 31 -2.38 0.46 5.54
C THR A 31 -1.24 0.71 6.52
N LEU A 32 -0.08 0.11 6.25
CA LEU A 32 1.18 0.43 6.92
C LEU A 32 2.29 0.55 5.87
N GLU A 33 3.04 1.64 5.94
CA GLU A 33 4.18 1.94 5.09
C GLU A 33 5.40 2.32 5.94
N ASP A 34 6.56 2.44 5.31
CA ASP A 34 7.73 3.10 5.92
C ASP A 34 7.44 4.57 6.29
N VAL A 35 8.37 5.20 6.98
CA VAL A 35 8.28 6.63 7.31
C VAL A 35 8.29 7.49 6.04
N VAL A 36 7.43 8.51 5.99
CA VAL A 36 7.47 9.54 4.95
C VAL A 36 8.63 10.50 5.25
N ARG A 37 9.52 10.70 4.27
CA ARG A 37 10.66 11.60 4.39
C ARG A 37 10.56 12.77 3.40
N PRO A 38 11.18 13.93 3.71
CA PRO A 38 11.28 15.02 2.75
C PRO A 38 11.94 14.59 1.44
N ALA A 39 11.58 15.29 0.35
CA ALA A 39 12.21 15.07 -0.94
C ALA A 39 13.74 15.19 -0.85
N GLY A 40 14.46 14.27 -1.49
CA GLY A 40 15.92 14.19 -1.44
C GLY A 40 16.50 13.45 -0.23
N GLN A 41 15.69 13.08 0.77
CA GLN A 41 16.13 12.31 1.94
C GLN A 41 15.70 10.82 1.87
N VAL A 42 15.71 10.25 0.68
CA VAL A 42 15.26 8.87 0.46
C VAL A 42 16.30 7.89 0.99
N VAL A 43 15.90 7.10 1.99
CA VAL A 43 16.63 5.92 2.46
C VAL A 43 16.03 4.70 1.78
N ALA A 44 16.84 3.99 1.00
CA ALA A 44 16.40 2.85 0.21
C ALA A 44 15.79 1.76 1.11
N GLY A 45 14.54 1.38 0.85
CA GLY A 45 13.83 0.36 1.63
C GLY A 45 13.35 0.82 3.01
N GLU A 46 13.51 2.10 3.36
CA GLU A 46 13.07 2.67 4.65
C GLU A 46 12.35 4.02 4.46
N THR A 47 11.81 4.24 3.26
CA THR A 47 11.12 5.47 2.88
C THR A 47 9.89 5.14 2.05
N ALA A 48 8.73 5.57 2.55
CA ALA A 48 7.47 5.46 1.83
C ALA A 48 7.55 6.21 0.51
N ILE A 49 6.81 5.75 -0.50
CA ILE A 49 6.76 6.45 -1.78
C ILE A 49 6.15 7.86 -1.63
N PRO A 50 6.52 8.82 -2.48
CA PRO A 50 5.94 10.16 -2.42
C PRO A 50 4.41 10.15 -2.57
N ALA A 51 3.73 11.13 -1.95
CA ALA A 51 2.33 11.40 -2.27
C ALA A 51 2.17 11.72 -3.77
N GLY A 52 1.04 11.36 -4.36
CA GLY A 52 0.84 11.48 -5.79
C GLY A 52 -0.19 10.50 -6.34
N ARG A 53 -0.22 10.38 -7.67
CA ARG A 53 -1.10 9.43 -8.38
C ARG A 53 -0.28 8.42 -9.14
N TYR A 54 -0.67 7.16 -9.02
CA TYR A 54 0.04 6.02 -9.59
C TYR A 54 -0.95 5.08 -10.28
N PRO A 55 -0.70 4.67 -11.53
CA PRO A 55 -1.42 3.55 -12.10
C PRO A 55 -1.06 2.27 -11.32
N VAL A 56 -2.01 1.36 -11.17
CA VAL A 56 -1.80 0.06 -10.53
C VAL A 56 -2.08 -1.04 -11.54
N THR A 57 -1.14 -1.97 -11.67
CA THR A 57 -1.27 -3.19 -12.48
C THR A 57 -1.30 -4.41 -11.58
N ILE A 58 -1.94 -5.48 -12.05
CA ILE A 58 -1.91 -6.78 -11.38
C ILE A 58 -0.91 -7.67 -12.13
N GLU A 59 0.17 -8.03 -11.45
CA GLU A 59 1.26 -8.81 -12.05
C GLU A 59 1.69 -9.94 -11.12
N ARG A 60 2.24 -11.01 -11.69
CA ARG A 60 2.80 -12.08 -10.87
C ARG A 60 4.09 -11.60 -10.20
N SER A 61 4.10 -11.54 -8.88
CA SER A 61 5.31 -11.21 -8.11
C SER A 61 6.28 -12.39 -8.13
N PRO A 62 7.56 -12.21 -8.53
CA PRO A 62 8.57 -13.25 -8.43
C PRO A 62 8.83 -13.70 -6.99
N SER A 63 8.78 -12.74 -6.05
CA SER A 63 9.04 -12.98 -4.63
C SER A 63 7.90 -13.73 -3.94
N PHE A 64 6.64 -13.34 -4.21
CA PHE A 64 5.47 -13.98 -3.59
C PHE A 64 4.88 -15.13 -4.41
N ARG A 65 5.29 -15.28 -5.67
CA ARG A 65 4.79 -16.29 -6.63
C ARG A 65 3.26 -16.27 -6.82
N LEU A 66 2.64 -15.12 -6.60
CA LEU A 66 1.19 -14.89 -6.72
C LEU A 66 0.92 -13.56 -7.43
N LEU A 67 -0.32 -13.34 -7.88
CA LEU A 67 -0.75 -12.07 -8.48
C LEU A 67 -0.79 -10.99 -7.39
N THR A 68 -0.07 -9.89 -7.61
CA THR A 68 0.08 -8.81 -6.64
C THR A 68 -0.12 -7.46 -7.33
N PRO A 69 -0.79 -6.49 -6.69
CA PRO A 69 -0.87 -5.13 -7.18
C PRO A 69 0.51 -4.47 -7.16
N ARG A 70 0.92 -3.90 -8.29
CA ARG A 70 2.18 -3.18 -8.48
C ARG A 70 1.88 -1.74 -8.88
N LEU A 71 2.61 -0.81 -8.26
CA LEU A 71 2.53 0.61 -8.62
C LEU A 71 3.43 0.90 -9.81
N GLY A 72 2.88 1.58 -10.81
CA GLY A 72 3.59 2.04 -12.00
C GLY A 72 4.01 3.51 -11.94
N GLY A 73 4.19 4.13 -13.11
CA GLY A 73 4.57 5.53 -13.24
C GLY A 73 5.98 5.82 -12.73
N ALA A 74 6.15 6.96 -12.04
CA ALA A 74 7.46 7.44 -11.57
C ALA A 74 8.16 6.48 -10.57
N VAL A 75 7.43 5.55 -9.95
CA VAL A 75 7.98 4.58 -9.00
C VAL A 75 8.07 3.15 -9.56
N ALA A 76 7.76 2.94 -10.84
CA ALA A 76 7.72 1.60 -11.45
C ALA A 76 9.05 0.83 -11.27
N SER A 77 10.18 1.52 -11.46
CA SER A 77 11.53 0.92 -11.32
C SER A 77 11.86 0.45 -9.90
N ARG A 78 11.15 0.97 -8.87
CA ARG A 78 11.33 0.55 -7.48
C ARG A 78 10.59 -0.76 -7.15
N GLY A 79 9.72 -1.22 -8.06
CA GLY A 79 8.99 -2.47 -7.91
C GLY A 79 8.06 -2.52 -6.69
N ILE A 80 7.41 -1.39 -6.39
CA ILE A 80 6.55 -1.21 -5.21
C ILE A 80 5.26 -2.00 -5.36
N LEU A 81 4.90 -2.73 -4.30
CA LEU A 81 3.74 -3.61 -4.26
C LEU A 81 2.76 -3.18 -3.15
N ILE A 82 1.50 -3.58 -3.31
CA ILE A 82 0.53 -3.64 -2.21
C ILE A 82 0.44 -5.11 -1.78
N HIS A 83 0.74 -5.45 -0.53
CA HIS A 83 0.83 -6.86 -0.13
C HIS A 83 0.51 -7.10 1.34
N PRO A 84 0.32 -8.36 1.76
CA PRO A 84 0.14 -8.70 3.17
C PRO A 84 1.41 -8.44 3.98
N GLY A 85 1.24 -7.97 5.20
CA GLY A 85 2.28 -7.76 6.21
C GLY A 85 1.68 -7.07 7.42
N ASN A 86 2.31 -7.18 8.58
CA ASN A 86 1.71 -6.74 9.84
C ASN A 86 2.51 -5.63 10.54
N GLY A 87 3.75 -5.38 10.14
CA GLY A 87 4.57 -4.34 10.76
C GLY A 87 5.67 -3.79 9.86
N PRO A 88 6.46 -2.82 10.37
CA PRO A 88 7.44 -2.09 9.58
C PRO A 88 8.53 -2.98 8.96
N LYS A 89 8.87 -4.09 9.62
CA LYS A 89 9.86 -5.06 9.11
C LYS A 89 9.38 -5.86 7.89
N ASP A 90 8.07 -5.85 7.63
CA ASP A 90 7.47 -6.57 6.51
C ASP A 90 7.44 -5.71 5.24
N THR A 91 7.83 -4.43 5.30
CA THR A 91 7.87 -3.53 4.14
C THR A 91 9.29 -3.03 3.85
N ARG A 92 9.52 -2.70 2.58
CA ARG A 92 10.73 -2.03 2.07
C ARG A 92 10.33 -1.01 0.99
N GLY A 93 9.49 -0.06 1.37
CA GLY A 93 8.87 0.94 0.52
C GLY A 93 7.50 0.54 -0.05
N CYS A 94 7.03 -0.67 0.28
CA CYS A 94 5.74 -1.21 -0.13
C CYS A 94 4.60 -0.74 0.78
N ILE A 95 3.37 -0.97 0.32
CA ILE A 95 2.15 -0.69 1.06
C ILE A 95 1.63 -2.01 1.64
N LEU A 96 1.58 -2.12 2.96
CA LEU A 96 0.93 -3.24 3.64
C LEU A 96 -0.55 -2.95 3.80
N VAL A 97 -1.39 -3.98 3.81
CA VAL A 97 -2.85 -3.88 4.04
C VAL A 97 -3.32 -4.79 5.15
N GLY A 98 -4.34 -4.37 5.91
CA GLY A 98 -4.92 -5.14 7.02
C GLY A 98 -6.28 -4.59 7.47
N PHE A 99 -7.17 -5.45 7.96
CA PHE A 99 -8.51 -5.02 8.40
C PHE A 99 -8.56 -4.52 9.84
N ALA A 100 -7.51 -4.76 10.62
CA ALA A 100 -7.39 -4.23 11.97
C ALA A 100 -6.03 -3.58 12.18
N LYS A 101 -5.95 -2.65 13.13
CA LYS A 101 -4.71 -2.02 13.57
C LYS A 101 -4.57 -2.06 15.09
N LEU A 102 -3.34 -2.08 15.57
CA LEU A 102 -3.05 -1.97 17.00
C LEU A 102 -3.31 -0.52 17.46
N PRO A 103 -3.88 -0.27 18.65
CA PRO A 103 -4.11 1.08 19.15
C PRO A 103 -2.85 1.95 19.25
N SER A 104 -1.67 1.35 19.43
CA SER A 104 -0.38 2.04 19.43
C SER A 104 0.11 2.48 18.05
N ASN A 105 -0.64 2.19 16.98
CA ASN A 105 -0.35 2.55 15.59
C ASN A 105 1.00 2.03 15.04
N ILE A 106 1.50 0.89 15.57
CA ILE A 106 2.77 0.28 15.11
C ILE A 106 2.59 -0.97 14.26
N LYS A 107 1.35 -1.50 14.17
CA LYS A 107 1.03 -2.76 13.52
C LYS A 107 -0.38 -2.76 12.93
N ILE A 108 -0.53 -3.53 11.87
CA ILE A 108 -1.82 -3.95 11.30
C ILE A 108 -1.97 -5.47 11.42
N TYR A 109 -3.19 -5.96 11.32
CA TYR A 109 -3.55 -7.38 11.44
C TYR A 109 -4.59 -7.76 10.37
N GLN A 110 -4.85 -9.06 10.27
CA GLN A 110 -5.77 -9.63 9.27
C GLN A 110 -5.35 -9.24 7.85
N SER A 111 -4.04 -9.26 7.60
CA SER A 111 -3.44 -8.78 6.36
C SER A 111 -3.67 -9.71 5.19
N GLN A 112 -3.78 -11.02 5.44
CA GLN A 112 -4.11 -12.00 4.41
C GLN A 112 -5.56 -11.85 3.94
N GLU A 113 -6.49 -11.70 4.88
CA GLU A 113 -7.90 -11.49 4.60
C GLU A 113 -8.12 -10.16 3.86
N ALA A 114 -7.46 -9.08 4.31
CA ALA A 114 -7.51 -7.78 3.65
C ALA A 114 -6.96 -7.83 2.22
N PHE A 115 -5.83 -8.52 2.02
CA PHE A 115 -5.22 -8.66 0.71
C PHE A 115 -6.10 -9.51 -0.24
N GLN A 116 -6.65 -10.63 0.23
CA GLN A 116 -7.53 -11.47 -0.59
C GLN A 116 -8.80 -10.71 -1.01
N ALA A 117 -9.43 -10.00 -0.07
CA ALA A 117 -10.59 -9.17 -0.37
C ALA A 117 -10.24 -8.04 -1.36
N LEU A 118 -9.08 -7.41 -1.19
CA LEU A 118 -8.61 -6.36 -2.09
C LEU A 118 -8.42 -6.93 -3.51
N MET A 119 -7.73 -8.06 -3.63
CA MET A 119 -7.51 -8.72 -4.92
C MET A 119 -8.82 -9.07 -5.63
N GLY A 120 -9.86 -9.49 -4.90
CA GLY A 120 -11.18 -9.70 -5.47
C GLY A 120 -11.75 -8.44 -6.13
N GLN A 121 -11.60 -7.27 -5.50
CA GLN A 121 -12.04 -6.01 -6.09
C GLN A 121 -11.18 -5.57 -7.28
N LEU A 122 -9.86 -5.79 -7.20
CA LEU A 122 -8.93 -5.33 -8.22
C LEU A 122 -9.00 -6.16 -9.51
N LEU A 123 -9.22 -7.48 -9.41
CA LEU A 123 -9.28 -8.37 -10.58
C LEU A 123 -10.50 -8.12 -11.46
N ASP A 124 -11.58 -7.57 -10.90
CA ASP A 124 -12.80 -7.20 -11.63
C ASP A 124 -12.71 -5.80 -12.28
N ALA A 125 -11.65 -5.05 -11.97
CA ALA A 125 -11.45 -3.69 -12.48
C ALA A 125 -10.82 -3.69 -13.88
N THR A 126 -11.25 -2.75 -14.72
CA THR A 126 -10.66 -2.55 -16.07
C THR A 126 -9.41 -1.68 -16.00
N THR A 127 -9.45 -0.69 -15.12
CA THR A 127 -8.35 0.25 -14.85
C THR A 127 -8.34 0.52 -13.36
N ILE A 128 -7.14 0.69 -12.82
CA ILE A 128 -6.93 0.93 -11.39
C ILE A 128 -5.95 2.08 -11.25
N ASP A 129 -6.35 3.11 -10.51
CA ASP A 129 -5.48 4.22 -10.14
C ASP A 129 -5.46 4.42 -8.63
N LEU A 130 -4.28 4.66 -8.08
CA LEU A 130 -4.06 4.93 -6.66
C LEU A 130 -3.65 6.38 -6.47
N THR A 131 -4.38 7.09 -5.63
CA THR A 131 -3.98 8.39 -5.09
C THR A 131 -3.49 8.23 -3.66
N ILE A 132 -2.31 8.76 -3.38
CA ILE A 132 -1.71 8.79 -2.04
C ILE A 132 -1.70 10.24 -1.56
N ARG A 133 -2.21 10.46 -0.34
CA ARG A 133 -2.30 11.76 0.32
C ARG A 133 -1.63 11.71 1.68
#